data_AF-A0A3P7N6B1-F1
#
_entry.id   AF-A0A3P7N6B1-F1
#
_cell.length_a   1.000
_cell.length_b   1.000
_cell.length_c   1.000
_cell.angle_alpha   90.00
_cell.angle_beta   90.00
_cell.angle_gamma   90.00
#
_symmetry.space_group_name_H-M   'P 1'
#
loop_
_entity.id
_entity.type
_entity.pdbx_description
1 polymer ?
#
loop_
_entity_poly.entity_id
_entity_poly.type
_entity_poly.pdbx_seq_one_letter_code
_entity_poly.pdbx_strand_id
1 'polypeptide(L)'
;MLSMGFSRFWAGTVVFFVSAIFHELLVSVPLKMLRLWAFMGMLGQQPYALLVHHYCPQGGKTGNIAVWLTLIVGQPLALYMYFHDYYVQQQLKH
;
A
#
# COMPACT_ATOMS: atom_id res chain seq x y z
N MET A 1 18.82 -3.32 -11.62
CA MET A 1 17.88 -2.68 -12.58
C MET A 1 18.43 -1.38 -13.12
N LEU A 2 18.84 -0.44 -12.26
CA LEU A 2 19.47 0.81 -12.71
C LEU A 2 20.78 0.60 -13.48
N SER A 3 21.62 -0.35 -13.04
CA SER A 3 22.84 -0.78 -13.75
C SER A 3 22.58 -1.49 -15.09
N MET A 4 21.33 -1.92 -15.34
CA MET A 4 20.91 -2.58 -16.58
C MET A 4 20.23 -1.60 -17.56
N GLY A 5 20.28 -0.29 -17.29
CA GLY A 5 19.72 0.75 -18.17
C GLY A 5 18.22 1.04 -18.00
N PHE A 6 17.54 0.42 -17.03
CA PHE A 6 16.14 0.73 -16.76
C PHE A 6 15.97 2.14 -16.15
N SER A 7 14.91 2.85 -16.55
CA SER A 7 14.58 4.14 -15.95
C SER A 7 14.29 4.00 -14.45
N ARG A 8 14.60 5.06 -13.68
CA ARG A 8 14.34 5.08 -12.23
C ARG A 8 12.88 4.83 -11.90
N PHE A 9 11.97 5.29 -12.76
CA PHE A 9 10.54 5.06 -12.61
C PHE A 9 10.20 3.57 -12.73
N TRP A 10 10.64 2.89 -13.80
CA TRP A 10 10.35 1.47 -14.00
C TRP A 10 11.00 0.60 -12.92
N ALA A 11 12.23 0.91 -12.53
CA ALA A 11 12.91 0.22 -11.44
C ALA A 11 12.12 0.39 -10.11
N GLY A 12 11.64 1.59 -9.81
CA GLY A 12 10.80 1.86 -8.64
C GLY A 12 9.49 1.08 -8.68
N THR A 13 8.77 1.13 -9.80
CA THR A 13 7.50 0.41 -9.99
C THR A 13 7.62 -1.08 -9.74
N VAL A 14 8.66 -1.73 -10.27
CA VAL A 14 8.85 -3.17 -10.10
C VAL A 14 9.18 -3.51 -8.65
N VAL A 15 10.02 -2.72 -7.98
CA VAL A 15 10.33 -2.91 -6.55
C VAL A 15 9.08 -2.76 -5.70
N PHE A 16 8.26 -1.74 -5.98
CA PHE A 16 7.00 -1.52 -5.26
C PHE A 16 5.98 -2.64 -5.51
N PHE A 17 5.87 -3.11 -6.75
CA PHE A 17 5.00 -4.22 -7.11
C PHE A 17 5.39 -5.52 -6.37
N VAL A 18 6.69 -5.86 -6.35
CA VAL A 18 7.19 -7.03 -5.61
C VAL A 18 6.92 -6.86 -4.11
N SER A 19 7.13 -5.67 -3.56
CA SER A 19 6.81 -5.35 -2.16
C SER A 19 5.32 -5.53 -1.84
N ALA A 20 4.43 -5.17 -2.76
CA ALA A 20 2.99 -5.36 -2.61
C ALA A 20 2.58 -6.83 -2.47
N ILE A 21 3.24 -7.73 -3.23
CA ILE A 21 3.04 -9.17 -3.10
C ILE A 21 3.46 -9.66 -1.71
N PHE A 22 4.62 -9.22 -1.22
CA PHE A 22 5.08 -9.59 0.12
C PHE A 22 4.15 -9.08 1.23
N HIS A 23 3.61 -7.87 1.10
CA HIS A 23 2.65 -7.34 2.08
C HIS A 23 1.37 -8.17 2.13
N GLU A 24 0.84 -8.56 0.97
CA GLU A 24 -0.32 -9.44 0.91
C GLU A 24 -0.02 -10.82 1.51
N LEU A 25 1.14 -11.40 1.20
CA LEU A 25 1.56 -12.70 1.76
C LEU A 25 1.71 -12.63 3.29
N LEU A 26 2.36 -11.59 3.82
CA LEU A 26 2.57 -11.43 5.26
C LEU A 26 1.26 -11.23 6.03
N VAL A 27 0.28 -10.56 5.45
CA VAL A 27 -1.04 -10.35 6.08
C VAL A 27 -1.94 -11.58 5.92
N SER A 28 -1.90 -12.22 4.75
CA SER A 28 -2.80 -13.33 4.41
C SER A 28 -2.40 -14.66 5.06
N VAL A 29 -1.10 -14.91 5.26
CA VAL A 29 -0.59 -16.15 5.90
C VAL A 29 -1.12 -16.35 7.33
N PRO A 30 -1.00 -15.38 8.26
CA PRO A 30 -1.51 -15.55 9.62
C PRO A 30 -3.04 -15.64 9.67
N LEU A 31 -3.74 -14.92 8.79
CA LEU A 31 -5.21 -14.88 8.75
C LEU A 31 -5.82 -16.03 7.94
N LYS A 32 -5.02 -16.75 7.14
CA LYS A 32 -5.46 -17.76 6.15
C LYS A 32 -6.55 -17.25 5.20
N MET A 33 -6.51 -15.96 4.86
CA MET A 33 -7.49 -15.29 4.01
C MET A 33 -6.78 -14.48 2.93
N LEU A 34 -7.04 -14.79 1.64
CA LEU A 34 -6.53 -14.03 0.50
C LEU A 34 -7.64 -13.11 -0.02
N ARG A 35 -7.57 -11.81 0.24
CA ARG A 35 -8.58 -10.81 -0.18
C ARG A 35 -8.03 -9.66 -1.03
N LEU A 36 -6.71 -9.55 -1.22
CA LEU A 36 -6.02 -8.54 -2.04
C LEU A 36 -6.11 -7.09 -1.53
N TRP A 37 -6.67 -6.84 -0.34
CA TRP A 37 -6.80 -5.48 0.20
C TRP A 37 -5.44 -4.82 0.47
N ALA A 38 -4.47 -5.57 1.01
CA ALA A 38 -3.14 -5.04 1.33
C ALA A 38 -2.34 -4.79 0.05
N PHE A 39 -2.49 -5.68 -0.94
CA PHE A 39 -1.95 -5.49 -2.28
C PHE A 39 -2.45 -4.20 -2.95
N MET A 40 -3.76 -3.97 -2.96
CA MET A 40 -4.36 -2.76 -3.55
C MET A 40 -3.96 -1.50 -2.79
N GLY A 41 -3.87 -1.57 -1.45
CA GLY A 41 -3.37 -0.48 -0.62
C GLY A 41 -1.93 -0.09 -0.97
N MET A 42 -1.06 -1.06 -1.20
CA MET A 42 0.32 -0.83 -1.65
C MET A 42 0.39 -0.22 -3.05
N LEU A 43 -0.34 -0.80 -4.01
CA LEU A 43 -0.35 -0.29 -5.37
C LEU A 43 -0.90 1.13 -5.47
N GLY A 44 -1.86 1.49 -4.60
CA GLY A 44 -2.41 2.85 -4.52
C GLY A 44 -1.43 3.91 -4.02
N GLN A 45 -0.37 3.53 -3.30
CA GLN A 45 0.62 4.50 -2.80
C GLN A 45 1.43 5.14 -3.94
N GLN A 46 1.75 4.37 -4.97
CA GLN A 46 2.56 4.86 -6.09
C GLN A 46 1.87 5.94 -6.96
N PRO A 47 0.62 5.76 -7.43
CA PRO A 47 -0.11 6.82 -8.12
C PRO A 47 -0.41 7.99 -7.18
N TYR A 48 -0.67 7.74 -5.89
CA TYR A 48 -0.83 8.83 -4.92
C TYR A 48 0.42 9.70 -4.83
N ALA A 49 1.62 9.10 -4.76
CA ALA A 49 2.87 9.84 -4.74
C ALA A 49 3.05 10.72 -5.99
N LEU A 50 2.64 10.23 -7.17
CA LEU A 50 2.64 11.02 -8.41
C LEU A 50 1.66 12.19 -8.35
N LEU A 51 0.44 11.97 -7.82
CA LEU A 51 -0.55 13.03 -7.63
C LEU A 51 -0.03 14.10 -6.67
N VAL A 52 0.54 13.70 -5.53
CA VAL A 52 1.11 14.65 -4.56
C VAL A 52 2.25 15.45 -5.20
N HIS A 53 3.12 14.81 -5.98
CA HIS A 53 4.18 15.52 -6.71
C HIS A 53 3.60 16.51 -7.74
N HIS A 54 2.51 16.16 -8.42
CA HIS A 54 1.87 17.03 -9.40
C HIS A 54 1.14 18.24 -8.76
N TYR A 55 0.40 18.02 -7.66
CA TYR A 55 -0.38 19.06 -7.00
C TYR A 55 0.43 19.87 -5.97
N CYS A 56 1.51 19.32 -5.42
CA CYS A 56 2.40 19.98 -4.46
C CYS A 56 3.86 20.01 -4.95
N PRO A 57 4.15 20.59 -6.13
CA PRO A 57 5.44 20.47 -6.80
C PRO A 57 6.60 21.14 -6.06
N GLN A 58 6.32 22.19 -5.27
CA GLN A 58 7.34 22.93 -4.53
C GLN A 58 7.79 22.21 -3.26
N GLY A 59 7.04 21.20 -2.80
CA GLY A 59 7.24 20.60 -1.48
C GLY A 59 7.01 21.63 -0.35
N GLY A 60 6.59 21.17 0.82
CA GLY A 60 6.30 22.06 1.94
C GLY A 60 5.25 21.48 2.86
N LYS A 61 4.54 22.35 3.61
CA LYS A 61 3.50 21.94 4.56
C LYS A 61 2.44 21.04 3.92
N THR A 62 1.98 21.36 2.71
CA THR A 62 0.95 20.59 2.00
C THR A 62 1.42 19.20 1.59
N GLY A 63 2.65 19.07 1.08
CA GLY A 63 3.25 17.77 0.78
C GLY A 63 3.46 16.92 2.04
N ASN A 64 3.86 17.55 3.15
CA ASN A 64 3.99 16.86 4.44
C ASN A 64 2.63 16.34 4.94
N ILE A 65 1.57 17.17 4.89
CA ILE A 65 0.22 16.76 5.25
C ILE A 65 -0.23 15.57 4.40
N ALA A 66 0.04 15.57 3.09
CA ALA A 66 -0.30 14.47 2.21
C ALA A 66 0.38 13.14 2.61
N VAL A 67 1.67 13.20 3.00
CA VAL A 67 2.40 12.03 3.53
C VAL A 67 1.76 11.52 4.83
N TRP A 68 1.45 12.42 5.77
CA TRP A 68 0.79 12.03 7.03
C TRP A 68 -0.57 11.39 6.80
N LEU A 69 -1.36 11.93 5.88
CA LEU A 69 -2.66 11.35 5.51
C LEU A 69 -2.51 9.93 4.96
N THR A 70 -1.53 9.68 4.10
CA THR A 70 -1.30 8.33 3.56
C THR A 70 -0.74 7.35 4.60
N LEU A 71 0.06 7.81 5.56
CA LEU A 71 0.54 6.97 6.65
C LEU A 71 -0.59 6.53 7.58
N ILE A 72 -1.56 7.39 7.85
CA ILE A 72 -2.71 7.07 8.71
C ILE A 72 -3.73 6.20 7.95
N VAL A 73 -4.09 6.58 6.73
CA VAL A 73 -5.21 5.96 5.99
C VAL A 73 -4.78 4.79 5.10
N GLY A 74 -3.51 4.71 4.67
CA GLY A 74 -3.08 3.72 3.68
C GLY A 74 -3.00 2.30 4.24
N GLN A 75 -1.81 1.89 4.67
CA GLN A 75 -1.57 0.51 5.11
C GLN A 75 -2.32 0.11 6.40
N PRO A 76 -2.42 0.98 7.44
CA PRO A 76 -3.12 0.61 8.67
C PRO A 76 -4.60 0.29 8.45
N LEU A 77 -5.26 1.01 7.52
CA LEU A 77 -6.66 0.76 7.21
C LEU A 77 -6.86 -0.59 6.52
N ALA A 78 -5.96 -0.98 5.61
CA ALA A 78 -6.02 -2.29 4.96
C ALA A 78 -5.87 -3.43 6.00
N LEU A 79 -4.96 -3.27 6.97
CA LEU A 79 -4.84 -4.20 8.10
C LEU A 79 -6.12 -4.25 8.94
N TYR A 80 -6.72 -3.09 9.23
CA TYR A 80 -7.97 -3.02 9.99
C TYR A 80 -9.12 -3.72 9.26
N MET A 81 -9.26 -3.53 7.94
CA MET A 81 -10.25 -4.24 7.13
C MET A 81 -10.07 -5.76 7.21
N TYR A 82 -8.82 -6.23 7.12
CA TYR A 82 -8.49 -7.65 7.27
C TYR A 82 -8.86 -8.19 8.66
N PHE A 83 -8.55 -7.45 9.71
CA PHE A 83 -8.90 -7.83 11.08
C PHE A 83 -10.42 -7.85 11.30
N HIS A 84 -11.13 -6.84 10.80
CA HIS A 84 -12.58 -6.77 10.84
C HIS A 84 -13.23 -7.95 10.12
N ASP A 85 -12.77 -8.27 8.90
CA ASP A 85 -13.25 -9.41 8.13
C ASP A 85 -13.01 -10.75 8.84
N TYR A 86 -11.84 -10.91 9.45
CA TYR A 86 -11.53 -12.09 10.25
C TYR A 86 -12.47 -12.21 11.45
N TYR A 87 -12.70 -11.13 12.20
CA TYR A 87 -13.58 -11.12 13.36
C TYR A 87 -15.04 -11.43 12.99
N VAL A 88 -15.56 -10.81 11.92
CA VAL A 88 -16.92 -11.06 11.41
C VAL A 88 -17.08 -12.53 10.98
N GLN A 89 -16.10 -13.09 10.27
CA GLN A 89 -16.15 -14.50 9.88
C GLN A 89 -16.08 -15.47 11.06
N GLN A 90 -15.37 -15.11 12.13
CA GLN A 90 -15.29 -15.93 13.33
C GLN A 90 -16.60 -15.88 14.14
N GLN A 91 -17.26 -14.71 14.22
CA GLN A 91 -18.57 -14.57 14.86
C GLN A 91 -19.67 -15.34 14.12
N LEU A 92 -19.63 -15.41 12.79
CA LEU A 92 -20.61 -16.15 11.98
C LEU A 92 -20.50 -17.68 12.09
N LYS A 93 -19.44 -18.21 12.70
CA LYS A 93 -19.26 -19.66 12.91
C LYS A 93 -19.82 -20.15 14.25
N HIS A 94 -20.24 -19.23 15.13
CA HIS A 94 -20.92 -19.53 16.40
C HIS A 94 -22.42 -19.29 16.26
#